data_AF-A0A0F4XMJ8-F1
#
_entry.id   AF-A0A0F4XMJ8-F1
#
_cell.length_a   1.000
_cell.length_b   1.000
_cell.length_c   1.000
_cell.angle_alpha   90.00
_cell.angle_beta   90.00
_cell.angle_gamma   90.00
#
_symmetry.space_group_name_H-M   'P 1'
#
loop_
_entity.id
_entity.type
_entity.pdbx_description
1 polymer ?
#
loop_
_entity_poly.entity_id
_entity_poly.type
_entity_poly.pdbx_seq_one_letter_code
_entity_poly.pdbx_strand_id
1 'polypeptide(L)'
;MIITIAFSVKNYVEVMESWPIKIDDVIFTLERKDNIVQKVCISFPNVDIENAPKIVRPTKKSGIPQINMRGNEFVKIALKKVLNWQAVVISQQLFDLDFDSYEIRFIAETPLEQSQIHIKSFRSIENDAMNRCCDFEQIGRSFCVGDIDEFRIESTSHFREGRIAYEAGRYIDSYNQMFLFLETRYCDGKTKTTQQVDLLSKNMIFCSNLEQSILEIKDKQITESKHLRNLFNKNTTLREKITLIILLRGKLRHHSLKSSQRWNPNQQDEYEAPARFLSAVVGGIVLTESLNDIYAPETLEKFRKISTDTGYESNIKVVTNRLERAPALSLEMSYPVTVISSNLCKATVVNALSACESEGQLADTVRLEAEDIKTGLELFTLELGVWAHTKSRAIEHFAENTLIRCQFEHLQSKTCVKHDFSMPLNNKKIDILAAWHLLKSCLDWIEEKDPTTRILSLKLFLEGQSTAFLRYKVGAQVKN
;
A
#
# COMPACT_ATOMS: atom_id res chain seq x y z
N MET A 1 24.43 -12.13 21.50
CA MET A 1 23.81 -10.79 21.68
C MET A 1 22.96 -10.45 20.45
N ILE A 2 21.94 -9.58 20.61
CA ILE A 2 21.21 -9.00 19.47
C ILE A 2 21.70 -7.57 19.21
N ILE A 3 22.08 -7.27 17.96
CA ILE A 3 22.30 -5.91 17.48
C ILE A 3 21.08 -5.45 16.71
N THR A 4 20.47 -4.34 17.10
CA THR A 4 19.31 -3.75 16.41
C THR A 4 19.67 -2.37 15.87
N ILE A 5 19.45 -2.15 14.59
CA ILE A 5 19.53 -0.83 13.94
C ILE A 5 18.10 -0.34 13.75
N ALA A 6 17.76 0.82 14.32
CA ALA A 6 16.43 1.39 14.30
C ALA A 6 16.42 2.75 13.58
N PHE A 7 15.63 2.83 12.52
CA PHE A 7 15.41 4.05 11.72
C PHE A 7 14.13 4.72 12.19
N SER A 8 14.21 6.00 12.55
CA SER A 8 13.03 6.75 13.00
C SER A 8 12.11 7.07 11.84
N VAL A 9 10.81 6.83 12.02
CA VAL A 9 9.78 7.30 11.09
C VAL A 9 9.40 8.72 11.47
N LYS A 10 9.54 9.66 10.53
CA LYS A 10 9.30 11.11 10.73
C LYS A 10 7.86 11.52 10.49
N ASN A 11 7.15 10.80 9.63
CA ASN A 11 5.75 11.06 9.31
C ASN A 11 4.78 10.13 10.05
N TYR A 12 3.51 10.50 10.15
CA TYR A 12 2.48 9.64 10.75
C TYR A 12 2.29 8.42 9.84
N VAL A 13 2.48 7.20 10.35
CA VAL A 13 2.11 5.96 9.64
C VAL A 13 1.29 5.11 10.60
N GLU A 14 0.05 4.77 10.23
CA GLU A 14 -0.81 3.95 11.07
C GLU A 14 -0.88 2.51 10.56
N VAL A 15 -0.53 1.55 11.41
CA VAL A 15 -0.58 0.12 11.15
C VAL A 15 -1.21 -0.59 12.36
N MET A 16 -2.29 -1.32 12.13
CA MET A 16 -3.10 -1.95 13.18
C MET A 16 -2.37 -3.10 13.91
N GLU A 17 -1.47 -3.78 13.21
CA GLU A 17 -0.64 -4.81 13.78
C GLU A 17 0.80 -4.71 13.28
N SER A 18 1.69 -5.43 13.95
CA SER A 18 3.04 -5.65 13.47
C SER A 18 3.59 -6.83 14.22
N TRP A 19 4.03 -7.85 13.50
CA TRP A 19 4.74 -8.96 14.09
C TRP A 19 6.12 -9.11 13.44
N PRO A 20 7.11 -9.67 14.15
CA PRO A 20 8.47 -9.77 13.64
C PRO A 20 8.54 -10.65 12.38
N ILE A 21 9.17 -10.15 11.32
CA ILE A 21 9.46 -10.94 10.11
C ILE A 21 10.88 -11.46 10.24
N LYS A 22 11.05 -12.75 10.52
CA LYS A 22 12.38 -13.39 10.55
C LYS A 22 12.69 -14.01 9.20
N ILE A 23 13.76 -13.54 8.56
CA ILE A 23 14.29 -14.06 7.30
C ILE A 23 15.75 -14.35 7.53
N ASP A 24 16.12 -15.62 7.46
CA ASP A 24 17.46 -16.10 7.79
C ASP A 24 17.88 -15.62 9.20
N ASP A 25 19.05 -15.00 9.30
CA ASP A 25 19.60 -14.42 10.52
C ASP A 25 19.26 -12.93 10.67
N VAL A 26 18.13 -12.48 10.13
CA VAL A 26 17.67 -11.09 10.25
C VAL A 26 16.21 -11.04 10.67
N ILE A 27 15.90 -10.16 11.61
CA ILE A 27 14.54 -9.94 12.10
C ILE A 27 14.14 -8.48 11.81
N PHE A 28 13.07 -8.31 11.04
CA PHE A 28 12.47 -7.00 10.78
C PHE A 28 11.31 -6.76 11.75
N THR A 29 11.28 -5.59 12.37
CA THR A 29 10.20 -5.20 13.28
C THR A 29 9.78 -3.75 13.07
N LEU A 30 8.49 -3.47 13.27
CA LEU A 30 7.98 -2.11 13.38
C LEU A 30 7.72 -1.81 14.86
N GLU A 31 8.42 -0.81 15.40
CA GLU A 31 8.12 -0.32 16.74
C GLU A 31 6.96 0.65 16.65
N ARG A 32 5.90 0.39 17.40
CA ARG A 32 4.68 1.19 17.40
C ARG A 32 4.41 1.79 18.78
N LYS A 33 3.79 2.95 18.78
CA LYS A 33 3.08 3.51 19.93
C LYS A 33 1.61 3.53 19.54
N ASP A 34 0.81 2.70 20.21
CA ASP A 34 -0.55 2.34 19.76
C ASP A 34 -0.49 1.76 18.33
N ASN A 35 -1.22 2.34 17.38
CA ASN A 35 -1.16 1.94 15.96
C ASN A 35 -0.14 2.76 15.15
N ILE A 36 0.56 3.73 15.75
CA ILE A 36 1.42 4.65 15.00
C ILE A 36 2.84 4.10 14.99
N VAL A 37 3.39 3.84 13.81
CA VAL A 37 4.78 3.40 13.65
C VAL A 37 5.73 4.52 14.03
N GLN A 38 6.70 4.16 14.85
CA GLN A 38 7.72 5.05 15.38
C GLN A 38 9.08 4.77 14.77
N LYS A 39 9.42 3.49 14.60
CA LYS A 39 10.70 3.05 14.04
C LYS A 39 10.55 1.81 13.19
N VAL A 40 11.36 1.71 12.16
CA VAL A 40 11.62 0.47 11.41
C VAL A 40 12.94 -0.09 11.93
N CYS A 41 12.94 -1.31 12.44
CA CYS A 41 14.11 -1.90 13.07
C CYS A 41 14.54 -3.18 12.36
N ILE A 42 15.86 -3.33 12.24
CA ILE A 42 16.51 -4.51 11.67
C ILE A 42 17.43 -5.07 12.75
N SER A 43 17.14 -6.29 13.18
CA SER A 43 17.86 -6.96 14.26
C SER A 43 18.65 -8.16 13.74
N PHE A 44 19.87 -8.30 14.23
CA PHE A 44 20.80 -9.39 13.95
C PHE A 44 20.96 -10.19 15.25
N PRO A 45 20.30 -11.35 15.38
CA PRO A 45 20.45 -12.23 16.54
C PRO A 45 21.79 -12.98 16.50
N ASN A 46 22.15 -13.62 17.61
CA ASN A 46 23.35 -14.48 17.72
C ASN A 46 24.67 -13.79 17.33
N VAL A 47 24.78 -12.47 17.52
CA VAL A 47 26.02 -11.73 17.23
C VAL A 47 27.00 -11.87 18.40
N ASP A 48 28.26 -12.14 18.06
CA ASP A 48 29.35 -12.23 19.03
C ASP A 48 29.53 -10.93 19.83
N ILE A 49 29.78 -11.08 21.13
CA ILE A 49 29.99 -9.97 22.08
C ILE A 49 31.18 -9.08 21.68
N GLU A 50 32.10 -9.56 20.83
CA GLU A 50 33.21 -8.75 20.32
C GLU A 50 32.77 -7.55 19.49
N ASN A 51 31.55 -7.58 18.94
CA ASN A 51 30.93 -6.48 18.21
C ASN A 51 30.27 -5.44 19.14
N ALA A 52 30.21 -5.69 20.45
CA ALA A 52 29.74 -4.69 21.39
C ALA A 52 30.75 -3.51 21.48
N PRO A 53 30.28 -2.27 21.72
CA PRO A 53 31.15 -1.12 21.88
C PRO A 53 32.10 -1.32 23.08
N LYS A 54 33.40 -1.16 22.84
CA LYS A 54 34.42 -1.29 23.89
C LYS A 54 34.88 0.09 24.33
N ILE A 55 34.76 0.38 25.62
CA ILE A 55 35.36 1.57 26.23
C ILE A 55 36.84 1.30 26.42
N VAL A 56 37.67 1.91 25.58
CA VAL A 56 39.12 1.88 25.72
C VAL A 56 39.50 2.97 26.73
N ARG A 57 39.92 2.53 27.92
CA ARG A 57 40.39 3.44 28.96
C ARG A 57 41.67 4.13 28.47
N PRO A 58 41.80 5.44 28.71
CA PRO A 58 43.00 6.15 28.28
C PRO A 58 44.20 5.67 29.09
N THR A 59 45.34 5.50 28.42
CA THR A 59 46.62 5.09 29.04
C THR A 59 47.22 6.16 29.97
N LYS A 60 46.72 7.40 29.91
CA LYS A 60 47.09 8.50 30.82
C LYS A 60 45.88 8.89 31.69
N LYS A 61 46.14 9.19 32.97
CA LYS A 61 45.11 9.61 33.96
C LYS A 61 44.26 10.82 33.54
N SER A 62 44.70 11.61 32.55
CA SER A 62 44.00 12.79 32.03
C SER A 62 43.38 12.60 30.64
N GLY A 63 43.36 11.37 30.09
CA GLY A 63 42.80 11.13 28.76
C GLY A 63 41.29 11.02 28.75
N ILE A 64 40.68 11.31 27.60
CA ILE A 64 39.25 11.07 27.34
C ILE A 64 39.11 9.59 26.95
N PRO A 65 38.24 8.79 27.61
CA PRO A 65 37.98 7.42 27.19
C PRO A 65 37.46 7.39 25.75
N GLN A 66 37.99 6.49 24.94
CA GLN A 66 37.55 6.30 23.56
C GLN A 66 36.56 5.15 23.50
N ILE A 67 35.45 5.34 22.79
CA ILE A 67 34.52 4.26 22.47
C ILE A 67 34.93 3.71 21.11
N ASN A 68 35.38 2.46 21.07
CA ASN A 68 35.61 1.76 19.82
C ASN A 68 34.34 0.99 19.44
N MET A 69 33.69 1.41 18.35
CA MET A 69 32.52 0.74 17.81
C MET A 69 32.95 -0.15 16.64
N ARG A 70 32.84 -1.47 16.83
CA ARG A 70 32.81 -2.44 15.73
C ARG A 70 31.33 -2.65 15.40
N GLY A 71 30.93 -2.51 14.14
CA GLY A 71 29.50 -2.66 13.77
C GLY A 71 29.00 -1.83 12.60
N ASN A 72 29.86 -1.00 11.97
CA ASN A 72 29.48 -0.28 10.75
C ASN A 72 29.03 -1.22 9.62
N GLU A 73 29.45 -2.48 9.62
CA GLU A 73 28.98 -3.48 8.66
C GLU A 73 27.50 -3.82 8.85
N PHE A 74 27.04 -4.04 10.10
CA PHE A 74 25.62 -4.25 10.40
C PHE A 74 24.77 -3.02 10.02
N VAL A 75 25.31 -1.80 10.22
CA VAL A 75 24.65 -0.57 9.75
C VAL A 75 24.51 -0.57 8.24
N LYS A 76 25.57 -0.87 7.49
CA LYS A 76 25.50 -0.92 6.00
C LYS A 76 24.51 -1.97 5.51
N ILE A 77 24.51 -3.16 6.12
CA ILE A 77 23.56 -4.23 5.79
C ILE A 77 22.13 -3.80 6.12
N ALA A 78 21.90 -3.22 7.30
CA ALA A 78 20.59 -2.72 7.70
C ALA A 78 20.13 -1.59 6.76
N LEU A 79 21.00 -0.64 6.42
CA LEU A 79 20.70 0.44 5.49
C LEU A 79 20.28 -0.11 4.12
N LYS A 80 21.03 -1.07 3.56
CA LYS A 80 20.66 -1.69 2.29
C LYS A 80 19.31 -2.41 2.37
N LYS A 81 19.09 -3.18 3.44
CA LYS A 81 17.82 -3.92 3.63
C LYS A 81 16.62 -2.99 3.82
N VAL A 82 16.77 -1.89 4.56
CA VAL A 82 15.66 -0.93 4.73
C VAL A 82 15.40 -0.15 3.45
N LEU A 83 16.42 0.15 2.64
CA LEU A 83 16.25 0.78 1.33
C LEU A 83 15.55 -0.15 0.33
N ASN A 84 15.92 -1.44 0.30
CA ASN A 84 15.20 -2.45 -0.50
C ASN A 84 13.72 -2.50 -0.10
N TRP A 85 13.44 -2.61 1.20
CA TRP A 85 12.08 -2.63 1.74
C TRP A 85 11.31 -1.34 1.38
N GLN A 86 11.95 -0.18 1.54
CA GLN A 86 11.33 1.12 1.26
C GLN A 86 11.00 1.27 -0.23
N ALA A 87 11.86 0.74 -1.13
CA ALA A 87 11.63 0.77 -2.57
C ALA A 87 10.37 -0.02 -3.00
N VAL A 88 9.96 -1.00 -2.20
CA VAL A 88 8.74 -1.79 -2.43
C VAL A 88 7.53 -1.16 -1.72
N VAL A 89 7.67 -0.76 -0.46
CA VAL A 89 6.50 -0.33 0.35
C VAL A 89 5.96 1.05 -0.05
N ILE A 90 6.80 1.92 -0.64
CA ILE A 90 6.51 3.34 -0.92
C ILE A 90 5.26 3.60 -1.77
N SER A 91 4.87 2.63 -2.61
CA SER A 91 3.65 2.73 -3.42
C SER A 91 2.38 2.62 -2.57
N GLN A 92 2.42 1.79 -1.53
CA GLN A 92 1.31 1.57 -0.60
C GLN A 92 1.35 2.59 0.54
N GLN A 93 2.54 2.78 1.12
CA GLN A 93 2.74 3.60 2.30
C GLN A 93 4.06 4.36 2.24
N LEU A 94 4.02 5.67 2.49
CA LEU A 94 5.22 6.48 2.59
C LEU A 94 5.79 6.38 3.99
N PHE A 95 6.96 5.77 4.14
CA PHE A 95 7.77 5.87 5.35
C PHE A 95 8.87 6.90 5.11
N ASP A 96 8.79 8.07 5.75
CA ASP A 96 9.91 9.02 5.78
C ASP A 96 10.87 8.60 6.90
N LEU A 97 12.00 8.01 6.53
CA LEU A 97 12.95 7.42 7.46
C LEU A 97 14.15 8.34 7.68
N ASP A 98 14.55 8.50 8.93
CA ASP A 98 15.81 9.15 9.28
C ASP A 98 17.00 8.19 9.08
N PHE A 99 17.71 8.36 7.97
CA PHE A 99 18.94 7.61 7.69
C PHE A 99 20.19 8.26 8.29
N ASP A 100 20.13 9.56 8.64
CA ASP A 100 21.28 10.30 9.17
C ASP A 100 21.41 10.13 10.69
N SER A 101 20.27 9.96 11.39
CA SER A 101 20.18 9.83 12.85
C SER A 101 19.57 8.49 13.27
N TYR A 102 20.13 7.37 12.77
CA TYR A 102 19.70 6.02 13.16
C TYR A 102 20.20 5.65 14.56
N GLU A 103 19.44 4.80 15.24
CA GLU A 103 19.76 4.33 16.59
C GLU A 103 20.30 2.90 16.54
N ILE A 104 21.44 2.64 17.19
CA ILE A 104 21.97 1.29 17.41
C ILE A 104 21.65 0.86 18.84
N ARG A 105 20.95 -0.26 19.00
CA ARG A 105 20.65 -0.89 20.29
C ARG A 105 21.35 -2.23 20.41
N PHE A 106 21.87 -2.51 21.59
CA PHE A 106 22.45 -3.79 21.96
C PHE A 106 21.55 -4.40 23.03
N ILE A 107 20.94 -5.54 22.73
CA ILE A 107 20.06 -6.25 23.66
C ILE A 107 20.78 -7.52 24.11
N ALA A 108 21.00 -7.61 25.42
CA ALA A 108 21.59 -8.78 26.07
C ALA A 108 20.66 -9.99 25.97
N GLU A 109 21.22 -11.16 25.66
CA GLU A 109 20.49 -12.43 25.63
C GLU A 109 20.60 -13.17 26.99
N THR A 110 21.53 -12.74 27.85
CA THR A 110 21.77 -13.33 29.18
C THR A 110 21.83 -12.30 30.31
N PRO A 111 21.54 -12.70 31.57
CA PRO A 111 21.63 -11.81 32.74
C PRO A 111 23.03 -11.21 32.99
N LEU A 112 24.09 -11.91 32.57
CA LEU A 112 25.47 -11.45 32.68
C LEU A 112 25.76 -10.27 31.72
N GLU A 113 25.24 -10.35 30.49
CA GLU A 113 25.36 -9.32 29.45
C GLU A 113 24.56 -8.05 29.79
N GLN A 114 23.42 -8.20 30.47
CA GLN A 114 22.54 -7.09 30.87
C GLN A 114 23.24 -6.05 31.77
N SER A 115 24.24 -6.48 32.55
CA SER A 115 24.99 -5.61 33.47
C SER A 115 25.93 -4.61 32.79
N GLN A 116 26.16 -4.74 31.47
CA GLN A 116 27.21 -4.02 30.74
C GLN A 116 26.68 -2.92 29.79
N ILE A 117 25.36 -2.68 29.73
CA ILE A 117 24.73 -1.76 28.76
C ILE A 117 24.18 -0.51 29.46
N HIS A 118 24.75 0.69 29.18
CA HIS A 118 24.56 1.89 30.02
C HIS A 118 23.68 3.01 29.46
N ILE A 119 23.28 3.02 28.18
CA ILE A 119 22.41 4.07 27.59
C ILE A 119 21.34 3.40 26.71
N LYS A 120 20.06 3.76 26.93
CA LYS A 120 18.89 2.98 26.47
C LYS A 120 17.86 3.71 25.57
N SER A 121 18.17 4.90 25.04
CA SER A 121 17.43 5.71 24.01
C SER A 121 16.77 7.04 24.45
N PHE A 122 16.60 7.99 23.50
CA PHE A 122 15.84 9.26 23.62
C PHE A 122 15.17 9.66 22.28
N ARG A 123 14.14 10.53 22.27
CA ARG A 123 13.35 10.87 21.06
C ARG A 123 12.58 12.21 21.09
N SER A 124 12.22 12.74 19.91
CA SER A 124 11.22 13.80 19.64
C SER A 124 10.20 13.34 18.57
N ILE A 125 8.96 13.89 18.56
CA ILE A 125 7.85 13.53 17.64
C ILE A 125 7.28 14.81 17.02
N GLU A 126 7.11 14.83 15.70
CA GLU A 126 6.22 15.76 14.98
C GLU A 126 5.10 14.96 14.29
N ASN A 127 3.91 15.56 14.18
CA ASN A 127 2.74 14.98 13.53
C ASN A 127 2.67 15.48 12.09
N ASP A 128 2.49 14.59 11.11
CA ASP A 128 1.96 15.01 9.80
C ASP A 128 1.21 13.90 9.06
N ALA A 129 0.15 14.28 8.34
CA ALA A 129 -0.96 13.48 7.81
C ALA A 129 -0.68 12.72 6.50
N MET A 130 0.57 12.27 6.27
CA MET A 130 1.01 11.74 4.96
C MET A 130 0.41 10.37 4.56
N ASN A 131 -0.25 9.67 5.48
CA ASN A 131 -0.56 8.25 5.32
C ASN A 131 -1.97 7.90 5.79
N ARG A 132 -2.65 7.08 4.99
CA ARG A 132 -3.87 6.36 5.40
C ARG A 132 -3.49 5.11 6.19
N CYS A 133 -4.40 4.62 7.02
CA CYS A 133 -4.18 3.38 7.77
C CYS A 133 -4.05 2.20 6.79
N CYS A 134 -2.91 1.49 6.84
CA CYS A 134 -2.62 0.36 5.97
C CYS A 134 -2.59 -0.93 6.78
N ASP A 135 -2.95 -2.04 6.14
CA ASP A 135 -2.83 -3.36 6.75
C ASP A 135 -1.37 -3.79 6.78
N PHE A 136 -0.98 -4.40 7.89
CA PHE A 136 0.39 -4.89 8.07
C PHE A 136 0.79 -5.88 6.98
N GLU A 137 -0.15 -6.61 6.39
CA GLU A 137 0.16 -7.66 5.41
C GLU A 137 0.97 -7.13 4.22
N GLN A 138 0.62 -5.98 3.64
CA GLN A 138 1.37 -5.41 2.52
C GLN A 138 2.76 -4.91 2.96
N ILE A 139 2.84 -4.31 4.14
CA ILE A 139 4.07 -3.81 4.75
C ILE A 139 5.00 -4.97 5.19
N GLY A 140 4.41 -6.08 5.62
CA GLY A 140 5.07 -7.29 6.06
C GLY A 140 5.62 -8.09 4.89
N ARG A 141 4.81 -8.27 3.83
CA ARG A 141 5.21 -8.93 2.58
C ARG A 141 6.35 -8.19 1.90
N SER A 142 6.41 -6.86 1.96
CA SER A 142 7.53 -6.12 1.38
C SER A 142 8.88 -6.43 2.04
N PHE A 143 8.92 -6.91 3.30
CA PHE A 143 10.16 -7.43 3.88
C PHE A 143 10.62 -8.75 3.25
N CYS A 144 9.71 -9.50 2.62
CA CYS A 144 9.96 -10.82 2.05
C CYS A 144 10.49 -10.80 0.61
N VAL A 145 10.37 -9.66 -0.10
CA VAL A 145 10.72 -9.50 -1.54
C VAL A 145 12.21 -9.71 -1.84
N GLY A 146 13.10 -9.47 -0.86
CA GLY A 146 14.53 -9.71 -1.02
C GLY A 146 15.30 -8.51 -1.56
N ASP A 147 16.27 -8.76 -2.46
CA ASP A 147 17.16 -7.72 -2.98
C ASP A 147 16.56 -6.99 -4.19
N ILE A 148 16.65 -5.66 -4.16
CA ILE A 148 16.20 -4.77 -5.23
C ILE A 148 17.42 -4.19 -5.94
N ASP A 149 17.33 -4.01 -7.26
CA ASP A 149 18.40 -3.42 -8.05
C ASP A 149 18.65 -1.95 -7.67
N GLU A 150 19.93 -1.53 -7.74
CA GLU A 150 20.35 -0.20 -7.30
C GLU A 150 19.65 0.92 -8.09
N PHE A 151 19.46 0.74 -9.40
CA PHE A 151 18.73 1.70 -10.24
C PHE A 151 17.31 1.93 -9.74
N ARG A 152 16.61 0.86 -9.31
CA ARG A 152 15.26 0.96 -8.75
C ARG A 152 15.26 1.60 -7.37
N ILE A 153 16.23 1.30 -6.51
CA ILE A 153 16.36 1.96 -5.20
C ILE A 153 16.57 3.47 -5.37
N GLU A 154 17.47 3.87 -6.27
CA GLU A 154 17.77 5.27 -6.56
C GLU A 154 16.57 5.98 -7.18
N SER A 155 15.97 5.42 -8.24
CA SER A 155 14.80 6.05 -8.88
C SER A 155 13.67 6.22 -7.87
N THR A 156 13.39 5.18 -7.08
CA THR A 156 12.31 5.20 -6.10
C THR A 156 12.57 6.13 -4.92
N SER A 157 13.85 6.39 -4.60
CA SER A 157 14.22 7.47 -3.66
C SER A 157 13.81 8.84 -4.19
N HIS A 158 13.99 9.11 -5.50
CA HIS A 158 13.45 10.34 -6.10
C HIS A 158 11.92 10.40 -6.03
N PHE A 159 11.23 9.29 -6.27
CA PHE A 159 9.77 9.25 -6.10
C PHE A 159 9.35 9.58 -4.66
N ARG A 160 10.02 9.01 -3.65
CA ARG A 160 9.78 9.29 -2.23
C ARG A 160 9.97 10.78 -1.91
N GLU A 161 11.11 11.35 -2.26
CA GLU A 161 11.39 12.77 -2.03
C GLU A 161 10.40 13.67 -2.78
N GLY A 162 9.97 13.26 -3.98
CA GLY A 162 8.96 13.97 -4.75
C GLY A 162 7.60 14.01 -4.06
N ARG A 163 7.19 12.92 -3.40
CA ARG A 163 5.97 12.88 -2.58
C ARG A 163 6.09 13.76 -1.33
N ILE A 164 7.22 13.69 -0.62
CA ILE A 164 7.49 14.55 0.55
C ILE A 164 7.45 16.03 0.15
N ALA A 165 8.06 16.39 -0.97
CA ALA A 165 8.03 17.74 -1.48
C ALA A 165 6.61 18.20 -1.87
N TYR A 166 5.80 17.32 -2.47
CA TYR A 166 4.42 17.65 -2.85
C TYR A 166 3.57 18.03 -1.63
N GLU A 167 3.57 17.19 -0.58
CA GLU A 167 2.80 17.44 0.64
C GLU A 167 3.26 18.71 1.37
N ALA A 168 4.56 19.02 1.31
CA ALA A 168 5.11 20.26 1.85
C ALA A 168 4.81 21.51 1.00
N GLY A 169 4.00 21.41 -0.06
CA GLY A 169 3.69 22.50 -0.99
C GLY A 169 4.85 22.93 -1.90
N ARG A 170 5.94 22.14 -1.96
CA ARG A 170 7.11 22.39 -2.80
C ARG A 170 6.94 21.71 -4.16
N TYR A 171 5.92 22.13 -4.92
CA TYR A 171 5.50 21.46 -6.16
C TYR A 171 6.58 21.44 -7.27
N ILE A 172 7.44 22.46 -7.35
CA ILE A 172 8.54 22.49 -8.32
C ILE A 172 9.57 21.40 -8.00
N ASP A 173 9.91 21.24 -6.72
CA ASP A 173 10.84 20.19 -6.27
C ASP A 173 10.22 18.81 -6.48
N SER A 174 8.92 18.67 -6.18
CA SER A 174 8.17 17.44 -6.46
C SER A 174 8.26 17.06 -7.93
N TYR A 175 7.94 17.98 -8.85
CA TYR A 175 8.01 17.73 -10.28
C TYR A 175 9.42 17.35 -10.73
N ASN A 176 10.45 18.05 -10.24
CA ASN A 176 11.85 17.77 -10.57
C ASN A 176 12.29 16.39 -10.09
N GLN A 177 11.86 15.96 -8.90
CA GLN A 177 12.15 14.65 -8.36
C GLN A 177 11.41 13.54 -9.13
N MET A 178 10.14 13.74 -9.50
CA MET A 178 9.43 12.80 -10.37
C MET A 178 10.10 12.68 -11.75
N PHE A 179 10.65 13.76 -12.28
CA PHE A 179 11.44 13.68 -13.51
C PHE A 179 12.78 12.98 -13.30
N LEU A 180 13.46 13.17 -12.16
CA LEU A 180 14.69 12.44 -11.84
C LEU A 180 14.45 10.93 -11.77
N PHE A 181 13.30 10.48 -11.25
CA PHE A 181 12.89 9.07 -11.37
C PHE A 181 12.96 8.59 -12.82
N LEU A 182 12.35 9.31 -13.76
CA LEU A 182 12.34 8.95 -15.18
C LEU A 182 13.74 9.03 -15.81
N GLU A 183 14.55 10.00 -15.39
CA GLU A 183 15.91 10.20 -15.88
C GLU A 183 16.81 9.03 -15.48
N THR A 184 16.79 8.66 -14.20
CA THR A 184 17.53 7.52 -13.64
C THR A 184 17.08 6.20 -14.24
N ARG A 185 15.78 5.99 -14.44
CA ARG A 185 15.24 4.69 -14.88
C ARG A 185 15.30 4.47 -16.39
N TYR A 186 15.07 5.53 -17.18
CA TYR A 186 14.78 5.37 -18.61
C TYR A 186 15.62 6.25 -19.53
N CYS A 187 16.38 7.20 -19.00
CA CYS A 187 17.13 8.15 -19.83
C CYS A 187 18.64 7.94 -19.85
N ASP A 188 19.19 6.93 -19.14
CA ASP A 188 20.63 6.57 -19.19
C ASP A 188 21.57 7.78 -18.99
N GLY A 189 21.22 8.65 -18.03
CA GLY A 189 21.96 9.88 -17.73
C GLY A 189 21.99 10.92 -18.86
N LYS A 190 21.23 10.74 -19.95
CA LYS A 190 21.11 11.73 -21.03
C LYS A 190 20.26 12.90 -20.55
N THR A 191 20.74 14.12 -20.82
CA THR A 191 20.09 15.37 -20.38
C THR A 191 19.61 16.25 -21.54
N LYS A 192 19.93 15.89 -22.79
CA LYS A 192 19.46 16.63 -23.98
C LYS A 192 18.03 16.23 -24.32
N THR A 193 17.16 17.23 -24.53
CA THR A 193 15.73 17.04 -24.81
C THR A 193 15.46 15.98 -25.88
N THR A 194 16.07 16.09 -27.06
CA THR A 194 15.83 15.14 -28.16
C THR A 194 16.16 13.69 -27.76
N GLN A 195 17.26 13.49 -27.04
CA GLN A 195 17.69 12.16 -26.60
C GLN A 195 16.72 11.59 -25.55
N GLN A 196 16.30 12.41 -24.59
CA GLN A 196 15.32 12.00 -23.58
C GLN A 196 13.97 11.68 -24.21
N VAL A 197 13.50 12.47 -25.19
CA VAL A 197 12.28 12.19 -25.95
C VAL A 197 12.41 10.84 -26.66
N ASP A 198 13.53 10.58 -27.33
CA ASP A 198 13.76 9.33 -28.07
C ASP A 198 13.76 8.11 -27.15
N LEU A 199 14.41 8.19 -26.00
CA LEU A 199 14.49 7.10 -25.04
C LEU A 199 13.13 6.81 -24.39
N LEU A 200 12.46 7.87 -23.88
CA LEU A 200 11.15 7.72 -23.24
C LEU A 200 10.08 7.24 -24.22
N SER A 201 10.07 7.73 -25.46
CA SER A 201 9.09 7.31 -26.47
C SER A 201 9.20 5.83 -26.86
N LYS A 202 10.37 5.21 -26.65
CA LYS A 202 10.61 3.78 -26.90
C LYS A 202 10.33 2.91 -25.68
N ASN A 203 10.15 3.50 -24.51
CA ASN A 203 9.90 2.74 -23.29
C ASN A 203 8.40 2.47 -23.12
N MET A 204 7.98 1.22 -23.34
CA MET A 204 6.57 0.84 -23.29
C MET A 204 5.95 1.06 -21.90
N ILE A 205 6.67 0.77 -20.82
CA ILE A 205 6.17 0.92 -19.44
C ILE A 205 5.79 2.37 -19.15
N PHE A 206 6.70 3.30 -19.46
CA PHE A 206 6.46 4.73 -19.31
C PHE A 206 5.32 5.21 -20.22
N CYS A 207 5.34 4.84 -21.50
CA CYS A 207 4.32 5.25 -22.46
C CYS A 207 2.91 4.80 -22.03
N SER A 208 2.75 3.54 -21.61
CA SER A 208 1.46 3.02 -21.14
C SER A 208 0.97 3.76 -19.90
N ASN A 209 1.82 4.02 -18.90
CA ASN A 209 1.43 4.75 -17.70
C ASN A 209 1.10 6.23 -18.00
N LEU A 210 1.81 6.85 -18.94
CA LEU A 210 1.52 8.20 -19.40
C LEU A 210 0.14 8.28 -20.06
N GLU A 211 -0.15 7.38 -20.99
CA GLU A 211 -1.44 7.33 -21.67
C GLU A 211 -2.59 7.02 -20.72
N GLN A 212 -2.39 6.06 -19.81
CA GLN A 212 -3.38 5.72 -18.78
C GLN A 212 -3.70 6.92 -17.89
N SER A 213 -2.68 7.62 -17.39
CA SER A 213 -2.86 8.82 -16.55
C SER A 213 -3.64 9.92 -17.28
N ILE A 214 -3.41 10.09 -18.59
CA ILE A 214 -4.16 11.04 -19.42
C ILE A 214 -5.63 10.63 -19.56
N LEU A 215 -5.89 9.34 -19.69
CA LEU A 215 -7.24 8.80 -19.81
C LEU A 215 -8.01 8.90 -18.49
N GLU A 216 -7.37 8.68 -17.36
CA GLU A 216 -8.04 8.62 -16.05
C GLU A 216 -8.26 9.99 -15.42
N ILE A 217 -7.32 10.92 -15.58
CA ILE A 217 -7.44 12.25 -14.98
C ILE A 217 -8.51 13.07 -15.71
N LYS A 218 -9.64 13.30 -15.04
CA LYS A 218 -10.76 14.12 -15.52
C LYS A 218 -10.90 15.46 -14.80
N ASP A 219 -10.06 15.73 -13.81
CA ASP A 219 -10.10 16.96 -13.04
C ASP A 219 -9.76 18.16 -13.94
N LYS A 220 -10.74 19.06 -14.11
CA LYS A 220 -10.59 20.26 -14.94
C LYS A 220 -9.44 21.15 -14.48
N GLN A 221 -9.18 21.24 -13.17
CA GLN A 221 -8.08 22.04 -12.65
C GLN A 221 -6.72 21.53 -13.16
N ILE A 222 -6.59 20.21 -13.33
CA ILE A 222 -5.40 19.58 -13.88
C ILE A 222 -5.40 19.68 -15.41
N THR A 223 -6.49 19.26 -16.06
CA THR A 223 -6.54 19.15 -17.53
C THR A 223 -6.51 20.48 -18.25
N GLU A 224 -7.04 21.55 -17.63
CA GLU A 224 -7.05 22.90 -18.21
C GLU A 224 -5.87 23.76 -17.73
N SER A 225 -5.00 23.21 -16.87
CA SER A 225 -3.82 23.95 -16.39
C SER A 225 -2.94 24.40 -17.56
N LYS A 226 -2.40 25.61 -17.43
CA LYS A 226 -1.58 26.28 -18.46
C LYS A 226 -0.46 25.39 -19.01
N HIS A 227 0.14 24.58 -18.16
CA HIS A 227 1.28 23.73 -18.50
C HIS A 227 0.88 22.34 -19.03
N LEU A 228 -0.35 21.87 -18.77
CA LEU A 228 -0.80 20.53 -19.17
C LEU A 228 -1.87 20.51 -20.26
N ARG A 229 -2.55 21.62 -20.55
CA ARG A 229 -3.68 21.64 -21.51
C ARG A 229 -3.40 20.96 -22.86
N ASN A 230 -2.17 21.11 -23.38
CA ASN A 230 -1.76 20.49 -24.64
C ASN A 230 -1.48 18.99 -24.48
N LEU A 231 -1.10 18.54 -23.28
CA LEU A 231 -0.87 17.13 -22.97
C LEU A 231 -2.18 16.33 -23.04
N PHE A 232 -3.31 16.94 -22.66
CA PHE A 232 -4.65 16.34 -22.73
C PHE A 232 -5.36 16.53 -24.08
N ASN A 233 -4.76 17.25 -25.03
CA ASN A 233 -5.33 17.42 -26.36
C ASN A 233 -5.22 16.11 -27.16
N LYS A 234 -6.34 15.65 -27.73
CA LYS A 234 -6.42 14.43 -28.55
C LYS A 234 -5.57 14.50 -29.82
N ASN A 235 -5.33 15.70 -30.33
CA ASN A 235 -4.55 15.91 -31.56
C ASN A 235 -3.03 15.94 -31.29
N THR A 236 -2.60 15.98 -30.03
CA THR A 236 -1.18 15.97 -29.68
C THR A 236 -0.66 14.54 -29.66
N THR A 237 0.41 14.28 -30.41
CA THR A 237 1.04 12.97 -30.49
C THR A 237 1.73 12.61 -29.18
N LEU A 238 1.91 11.31 -28.90
CA LEU A 238 2.60 10.85 -27.69
C LEU A 238 3.99 11.48 -27.55
N ARG A 239 4.76 11.54 -28.64
CA ARG A 239 6.09 12.15 -28.66
C ARG A 239 6.07 13.64 -28.31
N GLU A 240 5.08 14.39 -28.78
CA GLU A 240 4.90 15.80 -28.40
C GLU A 240 4.52 15.95 -26.93
N LYS A 241 3.66 15.07 -26.40
CA LYS A 241 3.32 15.05 -24.97
C LYS A 241 4.57 14.83 -24.10
N ILE A 242 5.41 13.88 -24.47
CA ILE A 242 6.70 13.62 -23.80
C ILE A 242 7.61 14.85 -23.88
N THR A 243 7.66 15.50 -25.06
CA THR A 243 8.44 16.72 -25.25
C THR A 243 7.98 17.84 -24.31
N LEU A 244 6.67 18.02 -24.10
CA LEU A 244 6.13 19.02 -23.19
C LEU A 244 6.59 18.80 -21.73
N ILE A 245 6.59 17.55 -21.26
CA ILE A 245 7.07 17.19 -19.92
C ILE A 245 8.56 17.58 -19.77
N ILE A 246 9.39 17.19 -20.73
CA ILE A 246 10.83 17.45 -20.68
C ILE A 246 11.13 18.96 -20.75
N LEU A 247 10.42 19.70 -21.61
CA LEU A 247 10.58 21.15 -21.71
C LEU A 247 10.19 21.86 -20.41
N LEU A 248 9.14 21.42 -19.73
CA LEU A 248 8.75 21.97 -18.44
C LEU A 248 9.84 21.73 -17.39
N ARG A 249 10.39 20.51 -17.29
CA ARG A 249 11.55 20.23 -16.43
C ARG A 249 12.73 21.14 -16.76
N GLY A 250 13.05 21.32 -18.05
CA GLY A 250 14.13 22.20 -18.50
C GLY A 250 13.95 23.63 -17.99
N LYS A 251 12.73 24.17 -18.12
CA LYS A 251 12.36 25.49 -17.61
C LYS A 251 12.51 25.59 -16.10
N LEU A 252 12.08 24.56 -15.36
CA LEU A 252 12.10 24.54 -13.89
C LEU A 252 13.51 24.37 -13.30
N ARG A 253 14.44 23.71 -13.99
CA ARG A 253 15.83 23.56 -13.49
C ARG A 253 16.72 24.78 -13.72
N HIS A 254 16.46 25.58 -14.74
CA HIS A 254 17.34 26.69 -15.11
C HIS A 254 16.71 28.04 -14.74
N HIS A 255 17.02 28.54 -13.55
CA HIS A 255 16.61 29.88 -13.14
C HIS A 255 17.61 30.94 -13.61
N SER A 256 17.14 31.92 -14.37
CA SER A 256 17.93 33.09 -14.78
C SER A 256 17.08 34.35 -14.70
N LEU A 257 17.58 35.36 -13.98
CA LEU A 257 16.91 36.66 -13.88
C LEU A 257 16.81 37.39 -15.23
N LYS A 258 17.62 36.99 -16.22
CA LYS A 258 17.60 37.56 -17.58
C LYS A 258 16.55 36.91 -18.49
N SER A 259 15.97 35.78 -18.08
CA SER A 259 14.98 35.07 -18.88
C SER A 259 13.57 35.61 -18.63
N SER A 260 12.86 35.96 -19.69
CA SER A 260 11.42 36.29 -19.63
C SER A 260 10.55 35.08 -19.29
N GLN A 261 11.10 33.87 -19.37
CA GLN A 261 10.43 32.61 -19.05
C GLN A 261 10.81 32.05 -17.67
N ARG A 262 11.48 32.84 -16.83
CA ARG A 262 11.83 32.42 -15.47
C ARG A 262 10.59 32.01 -14.68
N TRP A 263 10.72 30.96 -13.87
CA TRP A 263 9.75 30.62 -12.85
C TRP A 263 10.03 31.43 -11.58
N ASN A 264 9.02 31.58 -10.73
CA ASN A 264 9.14 32.28 -9.45
C ASN A 264 9.10 31.25 -8.33
N PRO A 265 10.17 31.11 -7.52
CA PRO A 265 10.20 30.14 -6.42
C PRO A 265 9.12 30.37 -5.36
N ASN A 266 8.58 31.58 -5.28
CA ASN A 266 7.51 31.93 -4.35
C ASN A 266 6.11 31.69 -4.94
N GLN A 267 6.00 31.15 -6.16
CA GLN A 267 4.72 30.82 -6.81
C GLN A 267 4.67 29.32 -7.10
N GLN A 268 4.66 28.50 -6.04
CA GLN A 268 4.62 27.05 -6.16
C GLN A 268 3.29 26.58 -6.78
N ASP A 269 2.16 27.17 -6.39
CA ASP A 269 0.81 26.73 -6.77
C ASP A 269 0.58 26.66 -8.29
N GLU A 270 1.29 27.47 -9.10
CA GLU A 270 1.24 27.37 -10.58
C GLU A 270 1.67 25.98 -11.09
N TYR A 271 2.44 25.24 -10.29
CA TYR A 271 3.06 23.96 -10.62
C TYR A 271 2.44 22.76 -9.88
N GLU A 272 1.41 22.97 -9.06
CA GLU A 272 0.71 21.87 -8.37
C GLU A 272 0.16 20.85 -9.37
N ALA A 273 -0.63 21.30 -10.35
CA ALA A 273 -1.23 20.42 -11.36
C ALA A 273 -0.17 19.61 -12.15
N PRO A 274 0.92 20.22 -12.69
CA PRO A 274 2.02 19.47 -13.28
C PRO A 274 2.69 18.45 -12.34
N ALA A 275 2.94 18.83 -11.09
CA ALA A 275 3.57 17.95 -10.10
C ALA A 275 2.67 16.75 -9.79
N ARG A 276 1.38 17.00 -9.58
CA ARG A 276 0.37 15.95 -9.37
C ARG A 276 0.25 15.02 -10.56
N PHE A 277 0.20 15.57 -11.78
CA PHE A 277 0.13 14.78 -13.00
C PHE A 277 1.33 13.85 -13.15
N LEU A 278 2.56 14.39 -13.04
CA LEU A 278 3.76 13.57 -13.19
C LEU A 278 3.91 12.57 -12.04
N SER A 279 3.47 12.93 -10.84
CA SER A 279 3.38 12.00 -9.69
C SER A 279 2.44 10.84 -9.95
N ALA A 280 1.32 11.06 -10.65
CA ALA A 280 0.40 9.98 -11.05
C ALA A 280 1.05 9.02 -12.07
N VAL A 281 1.72 9.58 -13.08
CA VAL A 281 2.44 8.77 -14.10
C VAL A 281 3.51 7.90 -13.47
N VAL A 282 4.38 8.49 -12.63
CA VAL A 282 5.44 7.75 -11.94
C VAL A 282 4.86 6.81 -10.89
N GLY A 283 3.83 7.26 -10.17
CA GLY A 283 3.13 6.47 -9.15
C GLY A 283 2.53 5.19 -9.71
N GLY A 284 1.95 5.21 -10.92
CA GLY A 284 1.45 4.01 -11.60
C GLY A 284 2.54 2.97 -11.90
N ILE A 285 3.73 3.44 -12.30
CA ILE A 285 4.90 2.58 -12.52
C ILE A 285 5.32 1.92 -11.20
N VAL A 286 5.58 2.73 -10.17
CA VAL A 286 6.06 2.26 -8.86
C VAL A 286 5.03 1.34 -8.20
N LEU A 287 3.74 1.65 -8.33
CA LEU A 287 2.63 0.83 -7.83
C LEU A 287 2.61 -0.54 -8.50
N THR A 288 2.67 -0.58 -9.84
CA THR A 288 2.66 -1.85 -10.58
C THR A 288 3.85 -2.74 -10.19
N GLU A 289 5.05 -2.17 -10.13
CA GLU A 289 6.25 -2.91 -9.71
C GLU A 289 6.11 -3.45 -8.28
N SER A 290 5.66 -2.62 -7.35
CA SER A 290 5.51 -3.01 -5.95
C SER A 290 4.45 -4.09 -5.75
N LEU A 291 3.31 -3.98 -6.45
CA LEU A 291 2.24 -4.99 -6.40
C LEU A 291 2.75 -6.32 -6.96
N ASN A 292 3.45 -6.30 -8.10
CA ASN A 292 4.05 -7.51 -8.66
C ASN A 292 5.00 -8.19 -7.67
N ASP A 293 5.79 -7.43 -6.92
CA ASP A 293 6.71 -7.99 -5.93
C ASP A 293 6.00 -8.59 -4.71
N ILE A 294 5.08 -7.85 -4.10
CA ILE A 294 4.41 -8.29 -2.84
C ILE A 294 3.39 -9.39 -3.08
N TYR A 295 2.88 -9.53 -4.31
CA TYR A 295 1.97 -10.60 -4.73
C TYR A 295 2.68 -11.68 -5.55
N ALA A 296 4.00 -11.63 -5.71
CA ALA A 296 4.76 -12.73 -6.30
C ALA A 296 4.52 -14.02 -5.50
N PRO A 297 4.33 -15.19 -6.15
CA PRO A 297 4.03 -16.44 -5.46
C PRO A 297 5.04 -16.78 -4.35
N GLU A 298 6.33 -16.57 -4.60
CA GLU A 298 7.40 -16.81 -3.64
C GLU A 298 7.30 -15.90 -2.40
N THR A 299 6.98 -14.62 -2.60
CA THR A 299 6.77 -13.66 -1.51
C THR A 299 5.57 -14.05 -0.66
N LEU A 300 4.46 -14.43 -1.30
CA LEU A 300 3.23 -14.87 -0.62
C LEU A 300 3.47 -16.14 0.20
N GLU A 301 4.13 -17.14 -0.39
CA GLU A 301 4.46 -18.40 0.29
C GLU A 301 5.39 -18.16 1.48
N LYS A 302 6.44 -17.36 1.29
CA LYS A 302 7.40 -17.02 2.34
C LYS A 302 6.73 -16.28 3.51
N PHE A 303 5.93 -15.26 3.22
CA PHE A 303 5.22 -14.49 4.25
C PHE A 303 4.24 -15.38 5.03
N ARG A 304 3.48 -16.22 4.31
CA ARG A 304 2.55 -17.18 4.91
C ARG A 304 3.27 -18.17 5.82
N LYS A 305 4.37 -18.76 5.35
CA LYS A 305 5.18 -19.69 6.13
C LYS A 305 5.69 -19.06 7.42
N ILE A 306 6.23 -17.83 7.36
CA ILE A 306 6.71 -17.12 8.55
C ILE A 306 5.56 -16.93 9.54
N SER A 307 4.40 -16.45 9.07
CA SER A 307 3.21 -16.27 9.92
C SER A 307 2.78 -17.58 10.60
N THR A 308 2.67 -18.68 9.86
CA THR A 308 2.28 -19.99 10.40
C THR A 308 3.30 -20.52 11.40
N ASP A 309 4.60 -20.50 11.05
CA ASP A 309 5.68 -21.03 11.89
C ASP A 309 5.82 -20.25 13.22
N THR A 310 5.38 -19.00 13.26
CA THR A 310 5.46 -18.11 14.44
C THR A 310 4.11 -17.92 15.16
N GLY A 311 3.04 -18.53 14.65
CA GLY A 311 1.70 -18.48 15.27
C GLY A 311 0.97 -17.15 15.06
N TYR A 312 1.40 -16.31 14.12
CA TYR A 312 0.75 -15.04 13.78
C TYR A 312 -0.34 -15.22 12.72
N GLU A 313 -1.31 -16.08 13.00
CA GLU A 313 -2.44 -16.38 12.11
C GLU A 313 -3.81 -16.23 12.78
N SER A 314 -4.79 -15.87 11.95
CA SER A 314 -6.22 -15.86 12.25
C SER A 314 -6.88 -17.00 11.49
N ASN A 315 -7.64 -17.82 12.20
CA ASN A 315 -8.34 -18.96 11.64
C ASN A 315 -9.83 -18.64 11.67
N ILE A 316 -10.43 -18.51 10.49
CA ILE A 316 -11.81 -18.09 10.30
C ILE A 316 -12.62 -19.27 9.81
N LYS A 317 -13.76 -19.50 10.44
CA LYS A 317 -14.73 -20.49 10.00
C LYS A 317 -15.87 -19.77 9.28
N VAL A 318 -16.14 -20.19 8.05
CA VAL A 318 -17.27 -19.70 7.26
C VAL A 318 -18.28 -20.82 7.08
N VAL A 319 -19.52 -20.57 7.49
CA VAL A 319 -20.63 -21.51 7.37
C VAL A 319 -21.58 -21.02 6.28
N THR A 320 -21.92 -21.91 5.34
CA THR A 320 -22.90 -21.62 4.29
C THR A 320 -24.29 -22.08 4.71
N ASN A 321 -25.29 -21.26 4.42
CA ASN A 321 -26.70 -21.60 4.53
C ASN A 321 -27.25 -21.76 3.13
N ARG A 322 -27.73 -22.98 2.82
CA ARG A 322 -28.14 -23.38 1.47
C ARG A 322 -29.64 -23.64 1.40
N LEU A 323 -30.20 -23.50 0.20
CA LEU A 323 -31.61 -23.77 -0.05
C LEU A 323 -31.96 -25.23 0.26
N GLU A 324 -33.24 -25.47 0.53
CA GLU A 324 -33.80 -26.81 0.75
C GLU A 324 -33.16 -27.60 1.90
N ARG A 325 -32.49 -26.91 2.85
CA ARG A 325 -31.72 -27.53 3.94
C ARG A 325 -30.61 -28.46 3.41
N ALA A 326 -30.07 -28.17 2.23
CA ALA A 326 -28.88 -28.84 1.75
C ALA A 326 -27.75 -28.69 2.80
N PRO A 327 -26.85 -29.69 2.91
CA PRO A 327 -25.78 -29.66 3.91
C PRO A 327 -24.97 -28.36 3.82
N ALA A 328 -24.89 -27.67 4.95
CA ALA A 328 -24.04 -26.50 5.12
C ALA A 328 -22.57 -26.90 4.93
N LEU A 329 -21.83 -26.11 4.18
CA LEU A 329 -20.39 -26.22 4.10
C LEU A 329 -19.80 -25.41 5.25
N SER A 330 -18.82 -26.00 5.94
CA SER A 330 -17.99 -25.30 6.91
C SER A 330 -16.59 -25.20 6.31
N LEU A 331 -16.22 -23.99 5.90
CA LEU A 331 -14.88 -23.68 5.39
C LEU A 331 -14.03 -23.18 6.54
N GLU A 332 -12.86 -23.77 6.74
CA GLU A 332 -11.84 -23.24 7.65
C GLU A 332 -10.74 -22.56 6.83
N MET A 333 -10.51 -21.29 7.10
CA MET A 333 -9.63 -20.42 6.31
C MET A 333 -8.60 -19.77 7.23
N SER A 334 -7.31 -19.96 6.92
CA SER A 334 -6.19 -19.38 7.66
C SER A 334 -5.63 -18.17 6.93
N TYR A 335 -5.38 -17.09 7.67
CA TYR A 335 -4.84 -15.83 7.18
C TYR A 335 -3.63 -15.38 8.00
N PRO A 336 -2.59 -14.80 7.35
CA PRO A 336 -1.37 -14.38 8.01
C PRO A 336 -1.50 -13.02 8.69
N VAL A 337 -2.56 -12.84 9.48
CA VAL A 337 -2.88 -11.63 10.23
C VAL A 337 -3.35 -12.03 11.62
N THR A 338 -3.16 -11.16 12.61
CA THR A 338 -3.64 -11.37 13.98
C THR A 338 -4.77 -10.41 14.34
N VAL A 339 -4.93 -9.34 13.58
CA VAL A 339 -6.01 -8.38 13.77
C VAL A 339 -7.17 -8.72 12.84
N ILE A 340 -8.32 -8.97 13.45
CA ILE A 340 -9.56 -9.12 12.70
C ILE A 340 -10.04 -7.74 12.23
N SER A 341 -9.83 -7.47 10.93
CA SER A 341 -10.19 -6.21 10.27
C SER A 341 -11.27 -6.38 9.21
N SER A 342 -11.86 -5.26 8.76
CA SER A 342 -12.80 -5.26 7.62
C SER A 342 -12.18 -5.83 6.34
N ASN A 343 -10.86 -5.64 6.15
CA ASN A 343 -10.14 -6.11 4.99
C ASN A 343 -9.91 -7.63 5.04
N LEU A 344 -9.63 -8.16 6.24
CA LEU A 344 -9.64 -9.61 6.46
C LEU A 344 -11.02 -10.20 6.16
N CYS A 345 -12.10 -9.53 6.58
CA CYS A 345 -13.46 -9.96 6.25
C CYS A 345 -13.69 -10.00 4.74
N LYS A 346 -13.31 -8.95 4.01
CA LYS A 346 -13.40 -8.90 2.54
C LYS A 346 -12.59 -10.04 1.88
N ALA A 347 -11.34 -10.25 2.29
CA ALA A 347 -10.51 -11.33 1.77
C ALA A 347 -11.14 -12.70 2.02
N THR A 348 -11.77 -12.87 3.19
CA THR A 348 -12.53 -14.06 3.54
C THR A 348 -13.76 -14.25 2.68
N VAL A 349 -14.52 -13.19 2.41
CA VAL A 349 -15.65 -13.23 1.46
C VAL A 349 -15.18 -13.72 0.09
N VAL A 350 -14.15 -13.11 -0.49
CA VAL A 350 -13.68 -13.45 -1.85
C VAL A 350 -13.22 -14.90 -1.93
N ASN A 351 -12.45 -15.37 -0.94
CA ASN A 351 -11.97 -16.74 -0.89
C ASN A 351 -13.12 -17.73 -0.67
N ALA A 352 -14.06 -17.42 0.23
CA ALA A 352 -15.19 -18.30 0.52
C ALA A 352 -16.11 -18.47 -0.69
N LEU A 353 -16.42 -17.38 -1.40
CA LEU A 353 -17.20 -17.43 -2.64
C LEU A 353 -16.49 -18.28 -3.70
N SER A 354 -15.18 -18.12 -3.86
CA SER A 354 -14.38 -18.88 -4.83
C SER A 354 -14.34 -20.38 -4.48
N ALA A 355 -14.20 -20.72 -3.19
CA ALA A 355 -14.27 -22.10 -2.72
C ALA A 355 -15.64 -22.73 -2.99
N CYS A 356 -16.73 -22.03 -2.62
CA CYS A 356 -18.10 -22.48 -2.87
C CYS A 356 -18.39 -22.66 -4.37
N GLU A 357 -17.84 -21.79 -5.22
CA GLU A 357 -17.98 -21.90 -6.67
C GLU A 357 -17.25 -23.12 -7.22
N SER A 358 -16.02 -23.36 -6.76
CA SER A 358 -15.22 -24.52 -7.19
C SER A 358 -15.86 -25.86 -6.81
N GLU A 359 -16.62 -25.90 -5.71
CA GLU A 359 -17.39 -27.08 -5.29
C GLU A 359 -18.80 -27.14 -5.91
N GLY A 360 -19.18 -26.18 -6.76
CA GLY A 360 -20.48 -26.13 -7.43
C GLY A 360 -21.66 -25.77 -6.50
N GLN A 361 -21.39 -25.22 -5.33
CA GLN A 361 -22.39 -24.94 -4.28
C GLN A 361 -22.79 -23.47 -4.22
N LEU A 362 -22.15 -22.60 -4.99
CA LEU A 362 -22.46 -21.18 -4.93
C LEU A 362 -23.88 -20.86 -5.43
N ALA A 363 -24.40 -21.66 -6.38
CA ALA A 363 -25.71 -21.48 -6.99
C ALA A 363 -26.91 -21.77 -6.07
N ASP A 364 -26.69 -22.44 -4.94
CA ASP A 364 -27.73 -22.73 -3.94
C ASP A 364 -27.42 -22.15 -2.55
N THR A 365 -26.32 -21.42 -2.41
CA THR A 365 -25.95 -20.69 -1.20
C THR A 365 -26.69 -19.36 -1.12
N VAL A 366 -27.45 -19.14 -0.05
CA VAL A 366 -28.26 -17.92 0.15
C VAL A 366 -27.73 -17.02 1.26
N ARG A 367 -26.90 -17.56 2.15
CA ARG A 367 -26.25 -16.79 3.21
C ARG A 367 -24.90 -17.42 3.59
N LEU A 368 -23.93 -16.57 3.92
CA LEU A 368 -22.65 -16.98 4.49
C LEU A 368 -22.44 -16.22 5.79
N GLU A 369 -21.96 -16.91 6.81
CA GLU A 369 -21.64 -16.34 8.11
C GLU A 369 -20.23 -16.73 8.48
N ALA A 370 -19.44 -15.78 8.98
CA ALA A 370 -18.07 -16.03 9.38
C ALA A 370 -17.85 -15.73 10.86
N GLU A 371 -17.12 -16.60 11.53
CA GLU A 371 -16.69 -16.46 12.91
C GLU A 371 -15.19 -16.71 13.05
N ASP A 372 -14.53 -16.01 13.98
CA ASP A 372 -13.16 -16.35 14.37
C ASP A 372 -13.17 -17.64 15.20
N ILE A 373 -12.38 -18.65 14.81
CA ILE A 373 -12.38 -19.97 15.45
C ILE A 373 -11.91 -19.89 16.91
N LYS A 374 -10.98 -18.98 17.22
CA LYS A 374 -10.40 -18.86 18.56
C LYS A 374 -11.38 -18.23 19.55
N THR A 375 -12.10 -17.20 19.13
CA THR A 375 -12.94 -16.38 20.01
C THR A 375 -14.44 -16.61 19.84
N GLY A 376 -14.88 -17.22 18.73
CA GLY A 376 -16.29 -17.37 18.36
C GLY A 376 -16.97 -16.06 17.96
N LEU A 377 -16.20 -15.00 17.70
CA LEU A 377 -16.75 -13.69 17.36
C LEU A 377 -17.26 -13.66 15.92
N GLU A 378 -18.46 -13.12 15.72
CA GLU A 378 -19.02 -12.88 14.38
C GLU A 378 -18.19 -11.81 13.64
N LEU A 379 -17.70 -12.19 12.45
CA LEU A 379 -16.85 -11.35 11.63
C LEU A 379 -17.64 -10.65 10.53
N PHE A 380 -18.47 -11.41 9.79
CA PHE A 380 -19.37 -10.83 8.81
C PHE A 380 -20.54 -11.77 8.50
N THR A 381 -21.58 -11.17 7.93
CA THR A 381 -22.71 -11.87 7.33
C THR A 381 -22.90 -11.39 5.88
N LEU A 382 -23.10 -12.35 4.98
CA LEU A 382 -23.55 -12.16 3.60
C LEU A 382 -24.94 -12.78 3.44
N GLU A 383 -25.88 -12.05 2.86
CA GLU A 383 -27.27 -12.53 2.74
C GLU A 383 -27.91 -12.07 1.42
N LEU A 384 -28.54 -13.01 0.71
CA LEU A 384 -29.45 -12.71 -0.37
C LEU A 384 -30.84 -12.34 0.17
N GLY A 385 -31.49 -11.38 -0.48
CA GLY A 385 -32.85 -10.99 -0.14
C GLY A 385 -33.87 -12.12 -0.34
N VAL A 386 -35.10 -11.85 0.10
CA VAL A 386 -36.24 -12.81 0.08
C VAL A 386 -36.47 -13.44 -1.30
N TRP A 387 -36.10 -12.76 -2.39
CA TRP A 387 -36.18 -13.26 -3.76
C TRP A 387 -35.48 -14.62 -3.96
N ALA A 388 -34.39 -14.89 -3.25
CA ALA A 388 -33.64 -16.14 -3.38
C ALA A 388 -34.41 -17.37 -2.87
N HIS A 389 -35.42 -17.15 -2.01
CA HIS A 389 -36.29 -18.19 -1.48
C HIS A 389 -37.58 -18.39 -2.29
N THR A 390 -37.79 -17.60 -3.34
CA THR A 390 -38.93 -17.75 -4.24
C THR A 390 -38.77 -18.96 -5.15
N LYS A 391 -39.86 -19.38 -5.81
CA LYS A 391 -39.81 -20.49 -6.79
C LYS A 391 -38.90 -20.19 -7.98
N SER A 392 -38.85 -18.94 -8.44
CA SER A 392 -38.01 -18.54 -9.58
C SER A 392 -36.53 -18.45 -9.22
N ARG A 393 -36.21 -18.23 -7.93
CA ARG A 393 -34.85 -18.00 -7.40
C ARG A 393 -34.08 -16.97 -8.20
N ALA A 394 -34.80 -15.97 -8.70
CA ALA A 394 -34.24 -14.99 -9.60
C ALA A 394 -35.07 -13.71 -9.63
N ILE A 395 -34.37 -12.62 -9.92
CA ILE A 395 -34.93 -11.31 -10.20
C ILE A 395 -34.91 -11.11 -11.71
N GLU A 396 -36.08 -10.86 -12.30
CA GLU A 396 -36.21 -10.53 -13.71
C GLU A 396 -36.36 -9.01 -13.86
N HIS A 397 -35.74 -8.46 -14.89
CA HIS A 397 -35.92 -7.07 -15.28
C HIS A 397 -36.04 -6.93 -16.79
N PHE A 398 -36.80 -5.92 -17.21
CA PHE A 398 -37.23 -5.77 -18.60
C PHE A 398 -36.65 -4.52 -19.27
N ALA A 399 -35.97 -3.65 -18.52
CA ALA A 399 -35.40 -2.43 -19.06
C ALA A 399 -34.04 -2.70 -19.75
N GLU A 400 -33.87 -2.16 -20.95
CA GLU A 400 -32.56 -2.06 -21.58
C GLU A 400 -31.74 -1.02 -20.81
N ASN A 401 -30.51 -1.36 -20.44
CA ASN A 401 -29.61 -0.55 -19.59
C ASN A 401 -29.97 -0.47 -18.10
N THR A 402 -30.57 -1.51 -17.52
CA THR A 402 -30.72 -1.60 -16.06
C THR A 402 -29.38 -1.43 -15.36
N LEU A 403 -29.36 -0.59 -14.33
CA LEU A 403 -28.20 -0.38 -13.47
C LEU A 403 -28.38 -1.12 -12.15
N ILE A 404 -27.27 -1.54 -11.57
CA ILE A 404 -27.20 -1.95 -10.17
C ILE A 404 -26.61 -0.79 -9.40
N ARG A 405 -27.37 -0.26 -8.45
CA ARG A 405 -26.87 0.70 -7.49
C ARG A 405 -26.20 -0.05 -6.35
N CYS A 406 -24.90 0.15 -6.20
CA CYS A 406 -24.10 -0.30 -5.08
C CYS A 406 -24.00 0.83 -4.05
N GLN A 407 -24.30 0.52 -2.80
CA GLN A 407 -24.18 1.44 -1.67
C GLN A 407 -23.31 0.81 -0.61
N PHE A 408 -22.25 1.48 -0.20
CA PHE A 408 -21.35 0.98 0.83
C PHE A 408 -21.02 2.04 1.87
N GLU A 409 -20.72 1.57 3.06
CA GLU A 409 -20.26 2.35 4.19
C GLU A 409 -18.82 1.95 4.50
N HIS A 410 -17.94 2.92 4.72
CA HIS A 410 -16.56 2.65 5.13
C HIS A 410 -16.11 3.65 6.19
N LEU A 411 -15.05 3.31 6.92
CA LEU A 411 -14.42 4.24 7.85
C LEU A 411 -13.45 5.16 7.10
N GLN A 412 -13.55 6.46 7.33
CA GLN A 412 -12.58 7.47 6.90
C GLN A 412 -12.33 8.42 8.07
N SER A 413 -11.08 8.55 8.52
CA SER A 413 -10.69 9.46 9.62
C SER A 413 -11.56 9.31 10.88
N LYS A 414 -11.88 8.05 11.26
CA LYS A 414 -12.77 7.68 12.39
C LYS A 414 -14.24 8.06 12.24
N THR A 415 -14.65 8.52 11.06
CA THR A 415 -16.06 8.75 10.71
C THR A 415 -16.55 7.70 9.73
N CYS A 416 -17.79 7.24 9.90
CA CYS A 416 -18.45 6.39 8.91
C CYS A 416 -18.93 7.26 7.75
N VAL A 417 -18.41 7.01 6.55
CA VAL A 417 -18.78 7.71 5.32
C VAL A 417 -19.54 6.75 4.41
N LYS A 418 -20.52 7.30 3.70
CA LYS A 418 -21.41 6.55 2.82
C LYS A 418 -21.16 6.93 1.38
N HIS A 419 -20.99 5.93 0.52
CA HIS A 419 -20.74 6.09 -0.91
C HIS A 419 -21.70 5.24 -1.72
N ASP A 420 -22.09 5.78 -2.88
CA ASP A 420 -22.94 5.10 -3.84
C ASP A 420 -22.28 5.15 -5.22
N PHE A 421 -22.34 4.05 -5.98
CA PHE A 421 -21.99 3.99 -7.40
C PHE A 421 -22.92 3.05 -8.14
N SER A 422 -22.92 3.12 -9.47
CA SER A 422 -23.77 2.26 -10.30
C SER A 422 -22.95 1.47 -11.33
N MET A 423 -23.36 0.23 -11.57
CA MET A 423 -22.76 -0.66 -12.57
C MET A 423 -23.82 -1.11 -13.59
N PRO A 424 -23.49 -1.22 -14.88
CA PRO A 424 -24.41 -1.76 -15.88
C PRO A 424 -24.66 -3.25 -15.66
N LEU A 425 -25.91 -3.67 -15.82
CA LEU A 425 -26.31 -5.07 -15.75
C LEU A 425 -26.61 -5.61 -17.16
N ASN A 426 -25.78 -6.54 -17.62
CA ASN A 426 -25.89 -7.09 -18.98
C ASN A 426 -26.95 -8.20 -19.09
N ASN A 427 -27.24 -8.91 -17.99
CA ASN A 427 -28.16 -10.04 -17.98
C ASN A 427 -29.55 -9.61 -17.54
N LYS A 428 -30.60 -9.97 -18.29
CA LYS A 428 -32.02 -9.70 -17.98
C LYS A 428 -32.55 -10.42 -16.72
N LYS A 429 -31.74 -11.33 -16.18
CA LYS A 429 -32.06 -12.16 -15.02
C LYS A 429 -30.86 -12.20 -14.08
N ILE A 430 -31.12 -11.96 -12.79
CA ILE A 430 -30.15 -12.18 -11.70
C ILE A 430 -30.60 -13.41 -10.94
N ASP A 431 -29.92 -14.53 -11.11
CA ASP A 431 -30.05 -15.70 -10.25
C ASP A 431 -29.07 -15.63 -9.07
N ILE A 432 -29.07 -16.65 -8.21
CA ILE A 432 -28.22 -16.73 -7.01
C ILE A 432 -26.73 -16.60 -7.36
N LEU A 433 -26.27 -17.34 -8.37
CA LEU A 433 -24.88 -17.31 -8.80
C LEU A 433 -24.50 -15.92 -9.32
N ALA A 434 -25.33 -15.33 -10.19
CA ALA A 434 -25.12 -14.00 -10.73
C ALA A 434 -25.08 -12.93 -9.62
N ALA A 435 -25.90 -13.04 -8.57
CA ALA A 435 -25.88 -12.11 -7.45
C ALA A 435 -24.54 -12.13 -6.70
N TRP A 436 -23.94 -13.31 -6.49
CA TRP A 436 -22.63 -13.43 -5.85
C TRP A 436 -21.49 -12.91 -6.73
N HIS A 437 -21.53 -13.16 -8.04
CA HIS A 437 -20.57 -12.56 -8.98
C HIS A 437 -20.66 -11.04 -9.01
N LEU A 438 -21.86 -10.47 -8.94
CA LEU A 438 -22.06 -9.03 -8.85
C LEU A 438 -21.47 -8.43 -7.58
N LEU A 439 -21.60 -9.11 -6.44
CA LEU A 439 -20.93 -8.71 -5.20
C LEU A 439 -19.40 -8.68 -5.39
N LYS A 440 -18.82 -9.73 -5.97
CA LYS A 440 -17.37 -9.80 -6.23
C LYS A 440 -16.92 -8.62 -7.11
N SER A 441 -17.60 -8.37 -8.22
CA SER A 441 -17.30 -7.23 -9.09
C SER A 441 -17.43 -5.87 -8.38
N CYS A 442 -18.37 -5.71 -7.45
CA CYS A 442 -18.48 -4.47 -6.67
C CYS A 442 -17.32 -4.30 -5.68
N LEU A 443 -16.88 -5.39 -5.03
CA LEU A 443 -15.72 -5.37 -4.13
C LEU A 443 -14.43 -5.08 -4.90
N ASP A 444 -14.26 -5.71 -6.06
CA ASP A 444 -13.13 -5.47 -6.97
C ASP A 444 -13.10 -4.01 -7.43
N TRP A 445 -14.25 -3.45 -7.83
CA TRP A 445 -14.35 -2.04 -8.23
C TRP A 445 -13.93 -1.09 -7.09
N ILE A 446 -14.34 -1.36 -5.85
CA ILE A 446 -13.95 -0.54 -4.70
C ILE A 446 -12.43 -0.63 -4.47
N GLU A 447 -11.85 -1.84 -4.57
CA GLU A 447 -10.41 -2.06 -4.41
C GLU A 447 -9.58 -1.40 -5.50
N GLU A 448 -10.01 -1.49 -6.77
CA GLU A 448 -9.36 -0.81 -7.89
C GLU A 448 -9.34 0.71 -7.72
N LYS A 449 -10.35 1.28 -7.06
CA LYS A 449 -10.41 2.73 -6.77
C LYS A 449 -9.57 3.13 -5.58
N ASP A 450 -9.65 2.37 -4.50
CA ASP A 450 -8.84 2.57 -3.31
C ASP A 450 -8.70 1.25 -2.52
N PRO A 451 -7.55 0.57 -2.62
CA PRO A 451 -7.33 -0.72 -1.96
C PRO A 451 -7.26 -0.60 -0.44
N THR A 452 -7.17 0.62 0.11
CA THR A 452 -7.19 0.89 1.55
C THR A 452 -8.60 1.06 2.12
N THR A 453 -9.64 0.99 1.27
CA THR A 453 -11.03 1.17 1.69
C THR A 453 -11.50 0.07 2.63
N ARG A 454 -11.85 0.46 3.85
CA ARG A 454 -12.34 -0.44 4.92
C ARG A 454 -13.86 -0.53 4.94
N ILE A 455 -14.39 -1.44 4.13
CA ILE A 455 -15.84 -1.60 3.93
C ILE A 455 -16.50 -2.19 5.18
N LEU A 456 -17.44 -1.46 5.78
CA LEU A 456 -18.25 -1.88 6.93
C LEU A 456 -19.52 -2.59 6.50
N SER A 457 -20.16 -2.07 5.45
CA SER A 457 -21.36 -2.66 4.88
C SER A 457 -21.44 -2.36 3.39
N LEU A 458 -22.06 -3.27 2.64
CA LEU A 458 -22.34 -3.09 1.21
C LEU A 458 -23.72 -3.65 0.90
N LYS A 459 -24.50 -2.91 0.12
CA LYS A 459 -25.87 -3.26 -0.28
C LYS A 459 -26.02 -3.05 -1.77
N LEU A 460 -26.57 -4.05 -2.45
CA LEU A 460 -26.87 -3.98 -3.88
C LEU A 460 -28.37 -3.84 -4.11
N PHE A 461 -28.73 -2.88 -4.96
CA PHE A 461 -30.11 -2.58 -5.33
C PHE A 461 -30.26 -2.66 -6.85
N LEU A 462 -31.40 -3.18 -7.30
CA LEU A 462 -31.82 -2.97 -8.68
C LEU A 462 -32.29 -1.51 -8.82
N GLU A 463 -31.95 -0.85 -9.92
CA GLU A 463 -32.34 0.54 -10.18
C GLU A 463 -33.85 0.77 -9.90
N GLY A 464 -34.17 1.83 -9.16
CA GLY A 464 -35.55 2.15 -8.76
C GLY A 464 -36.13 1.33 -7.60
N GLN A 465 -35.42 0.31 -7.10
CA GLN A 465 -35.88 -0.46 -5.92
C GLN A 465 -35.31 0.09 -4.60
N SER A 466 -36.15 0.07 -3.56
CA SER A 466 -35.79 0.51 -2.20
C SER A 466 -35.20 -0.61 -1.35
N THR A 467 -35.40 -1.87 -1.73
CA THR A 467 -34.94 -3.04 -0.98
C THR A 467 -33.70 -3.61 -1.63
N ALA A 468 -32.63 -3.79 -0.84
CA ALA A 468 -31.42 -4.44 -1.31
C ALA A 468 -31.67 -5.92 -1.60
N PHE A 469 -31.23 -6.39 -2.76
CA PHE A 469 -31.31 -7.81 -3.12
C PHE A 469 -30.13 -8.62 -2.57
N LEU A 470 -29.03 -7.96 -2.20
CA LEU A 470 -27.87 -8.56 -1.57
C LEU A 470 -27.32 -7.62 -0.50
N ARG A 471 -26.89 -8.19 0.63
CA ARG A 471 -26.30 -7.45 1.75
C ARG A 471 -25.00 -8.12 2.22
N TYR A 472 -24.00 -7.29 2.46
CA TYR A 472 -22.77 -7.60 3.17
C TYR A 472 -22.69 -6.68 4.40
N LYS A 473 -22.37 -7.25 5.56
CA LYS A 473 -22.21 -6.51 6.80
C LYS A 473 -21.08 -7.10 7.62
N VAL A 474 -20.17 -6.25 8.08
CA VAL A 474 -19.11 -6.58 9.03
C VAL A 474 -19.66 -6.56 10.46
N GLY A 475 -19.18 -7.48 11.30
CA GLY A 475 -19.52 -7.60 12.71
C GLY A 475 -19.04 -6.40 13.52
N ALA A 476 -19.78 -6.05 14.58
CA ALA A 476 -19.54 -4.82 15.35
C ALA A 476 -18.19 -4.78 16.09
N GLN A 477 -17.56 -5.94 16.30
CA GLN A 477 -16.29 -6.07 17.03
C GLN A 477 -15.06 -6.10 16.12
N VAL A 478 -15.26 -6.09 14.80
CA VAL A 478 -14.18 -6.05 13.82
C VAL A 478 -13.51 -4.68 13.85
N LYS A 479 -12.18 -4.65 13.87
CA LYS A 479 -11.42 -3.40 13.89
C LYS A 479 -11.48 -2.71 12.52
N ASN A 480 -11.63 -1.39 12.56
CA ASN A 480 -11.79 -0.53 11.39
C ASN A 480 -10.77 0.59 11.37
#